data_AF-A0A1J5JEG7-F1
#
_entry.id   AF-A0A1J5JEG7-F1
#
_cell.length_a   1.000
_cell.length_b   1.000
_cell.length_c   1.000
_cell.angle_alpha   90.00
_cell.angle_beta   90.00
_cell.angle_gamma   90.00
#
_symmetry.space_group_name_H-M   'P 1'
#
loop_
_entity.id
_entity.type
_entity.pdbx_description
1 polymer ?
#
loop_
_entity_poly.entity_id
_entity_poly.type
_entity_poly.pdbx_seq_one_letter_code
_entity_poly.pdbx_strand_id
1 'polypeptide(L)'
;MNSSLIQLLVLAGIAVFLIIKLKNVLGTRGGFEKPPLPLEDETPRGKRNFEVIEGGPDHDITDHVAEGGAAAMALAAMKAVEPSFSVNTFLQGARSAYEMILMAFENGTITEVRPFLSDEVYQSFATAVEAREAEGLTVEAKFAGLRELALHEASFNRDTGKAEISV
;
A
#
# COMPACT_ATOMS: atom_id res chain seq x y z
N MET A 1 -24.78 48.98 -25.30
CA MET A 1 -24.17 49.78 -24.21
C MET A 1 -24.97 49.45 -22.95
N ASN A 2 -24.57 48.67 -21.93
CA ASN A 2 -23.28 48.39 -21.29
C ASN A 2 -23.22 46.95 -20.73
N SER A 3 -23.49 45.93 -21.55
CA SER A 3 -23.42 44.51 -21.11
C SER A 3 -21.99 44.11 -20.67
N SER A 4 -20.97 44.62 -21.35
CA SER A 4 -19.56 44.39 -20.99
C SER A 4 -19.18 45.01 -19.63
N LEU A 5 -19.79 46.14 -19.25
CA LEU A 5 -19.55 46.75 -17.93
C LEU A 5 -20.17 45.90 -16.82
N ILE A 6 -21.38 45.36 -17.06
CA ILE A 6 -22.04 44.45 -16.13
C ILE A 6 -21.24 43.15 -15.99
N GLN A 7 -20.71 42.60 -17.09
CA GLN A 7 -19.87 41.40 -17.05
C GLN A 7 -18.57 41.64 -16.27
N LEU A 8 -17.92 42.79 -16.44
CA LEU A 8 -16.73 43.18 -15.67
C LEU A 8 -17.04 43.29 -14.17
N LEU A 9 -18.17 43.90 -13.81
CA LEU A 9 -18.61 44.04 -12.41
C LEU A 9 -18.94 42.68 -11.78
N VAL A 10 -19.58 41.77 -12.53
CA VAL A 10 -19.87 40.41 -12.05
C VAL A 10 -18.59 39.61 -11.85
N LEU A 11 -17.66 39.66 -12.81
CA LEU A 11 -16.37 38.97 -12.70
C LEU A 11 -15.56 39.50 -11.50
N ALA A 12 -15.54 40.82 -11.31
CA ALA A 12 -14.88 41.45 -10.18
C ALA A 12 -15.51 41.01 -8.84
N GLY A 13 -16.85 40.93 -8.77
CA GLY A 13 -17.56 40.44 -7.59
C GLY A 13 -17.20 38.99 -7.23
N ILE A 14 -17.15 38.10 -8.23
CA ILE A 14 -16.75 36.70 -8.03
C ILE A 14 -15.30 36.60 -7.56
N ALA A 15 -14.38 37.37 -8.17
CA ALA A 15 -12.98 37.37 -7.79
C ALA A 15 -12.77 37.80 -6.33
N VAL A 16 -13.42 38.89 -5.91
CA VAL A 16 -13.37 39.37 -4.51
C VAL A 16 -13.93 38.32 -3.55
N PHE A 17 -15.06 37.70 -3.90
CA PHE A 17 -15.66 36.64 -3.11
C PHE A 17 -14.70 35.44 -2.93
N LEU A 18 -14.03 35.01 -4.00
CA LEU A 18 -13.06 33.90 -3.93
C LEU A 18 -11.87 34.23 -3.04
N ILE A 19 -11.32 35.45 -3.10
CA ILE A 19 -10.20 35.88 -2.25
C ILE A 19 -10.60 35.85 -0.76
N ILE A 20 -11.78 36.38 -0.43
CA ILE A 20 -12.27 36.36 0.97
C ILE A 20 -12.51 34.91 1.44
N LYS A 21 -13.10 34.07 0.59
CA LYS A 21 -13.36 32.66 0.93
C LYS A 21 -12.08 31.86 1.15
N LEU A 22 -11.06 32.05 0.31
CA LEU A 22 -9.75 31.40 0.46
C LEU A 22 -9.06 31.85 1.76
N LYS A 23 -9.12 33.14 2.10
CA LYS A 23 -8.54 33.66 3.36
C LYS A 23 -9.18 33.03 4.59
N ASN A 24 -10.49 32.77 4.54
CA ASN A 24 -11.23 32.17 5.65
C ASN A 24 -11.03 30.64 5.76
N VAL A 25 -10.59 29.97 4.70
CA VAL A 25 -10.36 28.52 4.69
C VAL A 25 -8.92 28.16 5.10
N LEU A 26 -7.92 28.98 4.76
CA LEU A 26 -6.53 28.73 5.19
C LEU A 26 -6.25 29.16 6.64
N GLY A 27 -7.11 29.98 7.24
CA GLY A 27 -6.82 30.72 8.47
C GLY A 27 -7.51 30.23 9.75
N THR A 28 -8.30 29.17 9.72
CA THR A 28 -8.90 28.62 10.95
C THR A 28 -8.08 27.43 11.43
N ARG A 29 -7.15 27.72 12.34
CA ARG A 29 -6.56 26.73 13.26
C ARG A 29 -7.70 26.11 14.09
N GLY A 30 -8.36 25.11 13.52
CA GLY A 30 -9.44 24.36 14.14
C GLY A 30 -8.96 22.97 14.49
N GLY A 31 -8.51 22.78 15.74
CA GLY A 31 -8.32 21.45 16.29
C GLY A 31 -7.32 21.34 17.43
N PHE A 32 -7.80 21.55 18.66
CA PHE A 32 -7.22 21.06 19.92
C PHE A 32 -5.72 21.32 20.17
N GLU A 33 -5.34 22.56 20.48
CA GLU A 33 -4.16 22.78 21.33
C GLU A 33 -4.55 22.41 22.76
N LYS A 34 -4.11 21.23 23.22
CA LYS A 34 -4.14 20.88 24.65
C LYS A 34 -3.33 21.93 25.41
N PRO A 35 -3.84 22.48 26.54
CA PRO A 35 -3.02 23.31 27.42
C PRO A 35 -1.78 22.52 27.81
N PRO A 36 -0.58 23.15 27.83
CA PRO A 36 0.60 22.48 28.36
C PRO A 36 0.32 22.07 29.80
N LEU A 37 0.37 20.77 30.07
CA LEU A 37 0.26 20.24 31.42
C LEU A 37 1.46 20.75 32.24
N PRO A 38 1.27 21.10 33.53
CA PRO A 38 2.39 21.37 34.42
C PRO A 38 3.33 20.17 34.41
N LEU A 39 4.62 20.40 34.20
CA LEU A 39 5.64 19.42 34.53
C LEU A 39 5.58 19.27 36.05
N GLU A 40 4.90 18.23 36.53
CA GLU A 40 5.17 17.73 37.87
C GLU A 40 6.66 17.43 37.92
N ASP A 41 7.32 17.96 38.95
CA ASP A 41 8.74 17.75 39.19
C ASP A 41 9.05 16.26 39.07
N GLU A 42 9.71 15.91 37.96
CA GLU A 42 10.28 14.59 37.76
C GLU A 42 11.38 14.43 38.81
N THR A 43 10.99 13.91 39.98
CA THR A 43 11.91 13.08 40.75
C THR A 43 12.55 12.11 39.75
N PRO A 44 13.89 11.98 39.71
CA PRO A 44 14.54 11.08 38.78
C PRO A 44 14.23 9.65 39.21
N ARG A 45 13.04 9.17 38.85
CA ARG A 45 12.74 7.75 38.75
C ARG A 45 13.65 7.27 37.64
N GLY A 46 14.76 6.69 38.09
CA GLY A 46 15.86 6.23 37.26
C GLY A 46 15.34 5.55 36.02
N LYS A 47 16.06 5.78 34.91
CA LYS A 47 15.95 5.06 33.64
C LYS A 47 15.10 3.81 33.81
N ARG A 48 13.83 3.91 33.42
CA ARG A 48 13.10 2.68 33.07
C ARG A 48 13.88 2.16 31.88
N ASN A 49 14.83 1.27 32.17
CA ASN A 49 15.30 0.33 31.19
C ASN A 49 14.01 -0.29 30.67
N PHE A 50 13.64 0.03 29.44
CA PHE A 50 12.81 -0.87 28.67
C PHE A 50 13.64 -2.16 28.60
N GLU A 51 13.48 -3.04 29.58
CA GLU A 51 13.65 -4.45 29.31
C GLU A 51 12.58 -4.75 28.27
N VAL A 52 13.02 -4.68 27.01
CA VAL A 52 12.33 -5.34 25.91
C VAL A 52 12.22 -6.78 26.38
N ILE A 53 11.03 -7.19 26.75
CA ILE A 53 10.73 -8.62 26.88
C ILE A 53 10.81 -9.14 25.45
N GLU A 54 12.01 -9.56 25.05
CA GLU A 54 12.19 -10.48 23.93
C GLU A 54 11.32 -11.70 24.25
N GLY A 55 10.11 -11.75 23.69
CA GLY A 55 9.15 -12.81 24.02
C GLY A 55 7.68 -12.48 23.79
N GLY A 56 7.33 -11.25 23.43
CA GLY A 56 6.00 -10.96 22.88
C GLY A 56 5.81 -11.56 21.48
N PRO A 57 4.59 -11.93 21.07
CA PRO A 57 4.32 -12.38 19.71
C PRO A 57 4.71 -11.30 18.69
N ASP A 58 5.29 -11.70 17.56
CA ASP A 58 5.67 -10.80 16.48
C ASP A 58 4.41 -10.23 15.83
N HIS A 59 4.10 -8.96 16.15
CA HIS A 59 2.91 -8.27 15.67
C HIS A 59 2.82 -8.19 14.15
N ASP A 60 3.95 -8.06 13.43
CA ASP A 60 3.94 -8.07 11.96
C ASP A 60 3.49 -9.43 11.41
N ILE A 61 3.55 -10.51 12.20
CA ILE A 61 2.97 -11.82 11.84
C ILE A 61 1.54 -11.94 12.37
N THR A 62 1.31 -11.71 13.66
CA THR A 62 0.02 -11.99 14.30
C THR A 62 -1.12 -11.07 13.87
N ASP A 63 -0.80 -9.91 13.28
CA ASP A 63 -1.80 -9.01 12.70
C ASP A 63 -2.39 -9.55 11.39
N HIS A 64 -1.72 -10.54 10.76
CA HIS A 64 -2.14 -11.13 9.48
C HIS A 64 -2.55 -12.59 9.57
N VAL A 65 -2.04 -13.34 10.57
CA VAL A 65 -2.33 -14.76 10.75
C VAL A 65 -2.54 -15.12 12.22
N ALA A 66 -3.24 -16.22 12.48
CA ALA A 66 -3.43 -16.72 13.83
C ALA A 66 -2.09 -17.08 14.52
N GLU A 67 -1.92 -16.60 15.74
CA GLU A 67 -0.75 -16.89 16.58
C GLU A 67 -0.58 -18.41 16.77
N GLY A 68 0.66 -18.90 16.66
CA GLY A 68 0.97 -20.33 16.79
C GLY A 68 0.50 -21.22 15.62
N GLY A 69 -0.15 -20.65 14.60
CA GLY A 69 -0.57 -21.39 13.40
C GLY A 69 0.60 -21.77 12.48
N ALA A 70 0.34 -22.67 11.53
CA ALA A 70 1.34 -23.11 10.55
C ALA A 70 1.93 -21.94 9.74
N ALA A 71 1.08 -21.01 9.29
CA ALA A 71 1.51 -19.81 8.57
C ALA A 71 2.39 -18.90 9.45
N ALA A 72 2.04 -18.72 10.73
CA ALA A 72 2.84 -17.91 11.65
C ALA A 72 4.24 -18.52 11.86
N MET A 73 4.33 -19.85 12.02
CA MET A 73 5.61 -20.55 12.11
C MET A 73 6.45 -20.44 10.83
N ALA A 74 5.80 -20.51 9.66
CA ALA A 74 6.48 -20.35 8.37
C ALA A 74 7.04 -18.94 8.21
N LEU A 75 6.25 -17.90 8.51
CA LEU A 75 6.68 -16.50 8.43
C LEU A 75 7.81 -16.19 9.43
N ALA A 76 7.74 -16.74 10.65
CA ALA A 76 8.83 -16.63 11.61
C ALA A 76 10.11 -17.32 11.11
N ALA A 77 9.98 -18.47 10.44
CA ALA A 77 11.12 -19.15 9.82
C ALA A 77 11.72 -18.36 8.64
N MET A 78 10.90 -17.67 7.85
CA MET A 78 11.36 -16.75 6.80
C MET A 78 12.16 -15.60 7.41
N LYS A 79 11.64 -14.93 8.45
CA LYS A 79 12.34 -13.84 9.15
C LYS A 79 13.67 -14.28 9.79
N ALA A 80 13.75 -15.53 10.25
CA ALA A 80 14.99 -16.06 10.79
C ALA A 80 16.09 -16.21 9.73
N VAL A 81 15.72 -16.43 8.46
CA VAL A 81 16.66 -16.53 7.33
C VAL A 81 16.92 -15.17 6.70
N GLU A 82 15.90 -14.33 6.58
CA GLU A 82 15.97 -12.98 6.04
C GLU A 82 15.43 -11.98 7.08
N PRO A 83 16.30 -11.43 7.95
CA PRO A 83 15.88 -10.52 9.02
C PRO A 83 15.23 -9.21 8.54
N SER A 84 15.45 -8.82 7.28
CA SER A 84 14.80 -7.64 6.70
C SER A 84 13.37 -7.90 6.20
N PHE A 85 12.93 -9.17 6.17
CA PHE A 85 11.59 -9.54 5.73
C PHE A 85 10.52 -9.03 6.71
N SER A 86 9.50 -8.38 6.15
CA SER A 86 8.28 -7.96 6.85
C SER A 86 7.06 -8.41 6.07
N VAL A 87 6.10 -9.00 6.78
CA VAL A 87 4.84 -9.47 6.21
C VAL A 87 4.04 -8.29 5.66
N ASN A 88 3.90 -7.21 6.42
CA ASN A 88 3.19 -6.02 5.96
C ASN A 88 3.81 -5.42 4.69
N THR A 89 5.14 -5.35 4.62
CA THR A 89 5.85 -4.86 3.43
C THR A 89 5.67 -5.78 2.23
N PHE A 90 5.72 -7.10 2.46
CA PHE A 90 5.45 -8.10 1.42
C PHE A 90 4.03 -7.96 0.87
N LEU A 91 3.02 -7.83 1.73
CA LEU A 91 1.61 -7.65 1.32
C LEU A 91 1.42 -6.38 0.47
N GLN A 92 2.04 -5.26 0.86
CA GLN A 92 2.01 -4.03 0.06
C GLN A 92 2.67 -4.23 -1.31
N GLY A 93 3.81 -4.92 -1.36
CA GLY A 93 4.48 -5.29 -2.60
C GLY A 93 3.63 -6.20 -3.48
N ALA A 94 2.96 -7.21 -2.89
CA ALA A 94 2.08 -8.13 -3.59
C ALA A 94 0.90 -7.40 -4.25
N ARG A 95 0.30 -6.42 -3.56
CA ARG A 95 -0.74 -5.56 -4.14
C ARG A 95 -0.26 -4.81 -5.38
N SER A 96 0.93 -4.22 -5.32
CA SER A 96 1.52 -3.50 -6.46
C SER A 96 1.91 -4.45 -7.60
N ALA A 97 2.49 -5.60 -7.28
CA ALA A 97 2.85 -6.61 -8.26
C ALA A 97 1.63 -7.15 -9.01
N TYR A 98 0.51 -7.39 -8.30
CA TYR A 98 -0.75 -7.81 -8.91
C TYR A 98 -1.24 -6.80 -9.95
N GLU A 99 -1.25 -5.50 -9.62
CA GLU A 99 -1.63 -4.44 -10.56
C GLU A 99 -0.70 -4.40 -11.78
N MET A 100 0.62 -4.41 -11.55
CA MET A 100 1.60 -4.37 -12.64
C MET A 100 1.44 -5.57 -13.59
N ILE A 101 1.33 -6.78 -13.04
CA ILE A 101 1.21 -8.02 -13.83
C ILE A 101 -0.10 -8.03 -14.60
N LEU A 102 -1.23 -7.72 -13.94
CA LEU A 102 -2.54 -7.69 -14.58
C LEU A 102 -2.55 -6.68 -15.72
N MET A 103 -2.10 -5.44 -15.47
CA MET A 103 -2.10 -4.41 -16.51
C MET A 103 -1.14 -4.73 -17.65
N ALA A 104 0.01 -5.34 -17.37
CA ALA A 104 0.93 -5.82 -18.42
C ALA A 104 0.29 -6.91 -19.29
N PHE A 105 -0.47 -7.83 -18.68
CA PHE A 105 -1.22 -8.85 -19.43
C PHE A 105 -2.33 -8.26 -20.30
N GLU A 106 -3.14 -7.35 -19.74
CA GLU A 106 -4.22 -6.69 -20.47
C GLU A 106 -3.68 -5.88 -21.65
N ASN A 107 -2.60 -5.12 -21.42
CA ASN A 107 -1.98 -4.25 -22.44
C ASN A 107 -1.06 -4.99 -23.43
N GLY A 108 -0.79 -6.28 -23.21
CA GLY A 108 0.10 -7.08 -24.06
C GLY A 108 1.60 -6.82 -23.83
N THR A 109 1.99 -6.15 -22.74
CA THR A 109 3.39 -5.84 -22.40
C THR A 109 3.99 -6.82 -21.39
N ILE A 110 3.62 -8.11 -21.46
CA ILE A 110 3.99 -9.11 -20.44
C ILE A 110 5.50 -9.33 -20.27
N THR A 111 6.28 -8.99 -21.29
CA THR A 111 7.75 -9.01 -21.25
C THR A 111 8.32 -8.10 -20.16
N GLU A 112 7.65 -7.00 -19.82
CA GLU A 112 8.08 -6.03 -18.81
C GLU A 112 8.04 -6.59 -17.38
N VAL A 113 7.15 -7.56 -17.12
CA VAL A 113 6.93 -8.15 -15.80
C VAL A 113 7.51 -9.57 -15.66
N ARG A 114 8.29 -10.04 -16.64
CA ARG A 114 8.93 -11.37 -16.62
C ARG A 114 9.64 -11.71 -15.29
N PRO A 115 10.38 -10.80 -14.63
CA PRO A 115 11.06 -11.10 -13.38
C PRO A 115 10.13 -11.50 -12.21
N PHE A 116 8.85 -11.16 -12.29
CA PHE A 116 7.86 -11.45 -11.25
C PHE A 116 7.10 -12.77 -11.48
N LEU A 117 7.36 -13.45 -12.59
CA LEU A 117 6.60 -14.62 -13.03
C LEU A 117 7.48 -15.86 -13.08
N SER A 118 6.89 -17.01 -12.73
CA SER A 118 7.49 -18.29 -13.10
C SER A 118 7.44 -18.47 -14.61
N ASP A 119 8.32 -19.33 -15.14
CA ASP A 119 8.36 -19.61 -16.57
C ASP A 119 7.02 -20.13 -17.09
N GLU A 120 6.35 -21.00 -16.34
CA GLU A 120 5.06 -21.57 -16.71
C GLU A 120 3.95 -20.50 -16.83
N VAL A 121 3.88 -19.59 -15.85
CA VAL A 121 2.88 -18.51 -15.86
C VAL A 121 3.15 -17.53 -16.99
N TYR A 122 4.41 -17.16 -17.20
CA TYR A 122 4.79 -16.29 -18.31
C TYR A 122 4.39 -16.89 -19.67
N GLN A 123 4.69 -18.16 -19.91
CA GLN A 123 4.36 -18.81 -21.19
C GLN A 123 2.85 -18.88 -21.43
N SER A 124 2.08 -19.17 -20.38
CA SER A 124 0.62 -19.18 -20.45
C SER A 124 0.05 -17.81 -20.83
N PHE A 125 0.58 -16.74 -20.22
CA PHE A 125 0.16 -15.37 -20.52
C PHE A 125 0.59 -14.91 -21.91
N ALA A 126 1.85 -15.18 -22.31
CA ALA A 126 2.36 -14.84 -23.63
C ALA A 126 1.52 -15.49 -24.74
N THR A 127 1.21 -16.79 -24.60
CA THR A 127 0.37 -17.52 -25.56
C THR A 127 -1.01 -16.87 -25.72
N ALA A 128 -1.64 -16.45 -24.61
CA ALA A 128 -2.96 -15.80 -24.65
C ALA A 128 -2.91 -14.39 -25.26
N VAL A 129 -1.83 -13.64 -25.05
CA VAL A 129 -1.60 -12.33 -25.70
C VAL A 129 -1.39 -12.52 -27.20
N GLU A 130 -0.51 -13.44 -27.61
CA GLU A 130 -0.22 -13.73 -29.03
C GLU A 130 -1.47 -14.17 -29.81
N ALA A 131 -2.30 -15.03 -29.21
CA ALA A 131 -3.56 -15.46 -29.81
C ALA A 131 -4.51 -14.28 -30.07
N ARG A 132 -4.62 -13.37 -29.11
CA ARG A 132 -5.45 -12.16 -29.22
C ARG A 132 -4.94 -11.21 -30.31
N GLU A 133 -3.63 -11.03 -30.37
CA GLU A 133 -2.99 -10.19 -31.40
C GLU A 133 -3.16 -10.78 -32.81
N ALA A 134 -3.08 -12.11 -32.95
CA ALA A 134 -3.32 -12.80 -34.22
C ALA A 134 -4.76 -12.61 -34.73
N GLU A 135 -5.72 -12.43 -33.82
CA GLU A 135 -7.12 -12.09 -34.14
C GLU A 135 -7.33 -10.58 -34.39
N GLY A 136 -6.31 -9.74 -34.19
CA GLY A 136 -6.40 -8.29 -34.34
C GLY A 136 -7.23 -7.62 -33.23
N LEU A 137 -7.37 -8.26 -32.07
CA LEU A 137 -8.13 -7.75 -30.94
C LEU A 137 -7.28 -6.82 -30.07
N THR A 138 -7.83 -5.68 -29.69
CA THR A 138 -7.21 -4.73 -28.77
C THR A 138 -7.98 -4.64 -27.47
N VAL A 139 -7.27 -4.46 -26.36
CA VAL A 139 -7.87 -4.33 -25.02
C VAL A 139 -7.60 -2.94 -24.47
N GLU A 140 -8.63 -2.30 -23.94
CA GLU A 140 -8.51 -1.10 -23.13
C GLU A 140 -8.91 -1.45 -21.69
N ALA A 141 -7.91 -1.56 -20.81
CA ALA A 141 -8.14 -1.87 -19.40
C ALA A 141 -7.85 -0.65 -18.51
N LYS A 142 -8.57 -0.59 -17.37
CA LYS A 142 -8.30 0.38 -16.30
C LYS A 142 -8.34 -0.35 -14.96
N PHE A 143 -7.28 -0.16 -14.17
CA PHE A 143 -7.24 -0.68 -12.81
C PHE A 143 -7.85 0.33 -11.84
N ALA A 144 -8.94 -0.05 -11.16
CA ALA A 144 -9.59 0.80 -10.16
C ALA A 144 -8.94 0.68 -8.76
N GLY A 145 -8.39 -0.50 -8.44
CA GLY A 145 -7.83 -0.82 -7.14
C GLY A 145 -8.25 -2.19 -6.61
N LEU A 146 -7.50 -2.67 -5.62
CA LEU A 146 -7.81 -3.90 -4.90
C LEU A 146 -8.61 -3.60 -3.63
N ARG A 147 -9.76 -4.25 -3.42
CA ARG A 147 -10.62 -3.99 -2.25
C ARG A 147 -10.02 -4.53 -0.97
N GLU A 148 -9.45 -5.72 -1.02
CA GLU A 148 -8.97 -6.48 0.12
C GLU A 148 -7.77 -7.32 -0.29
N LEU A 149 -6.82 -7.48 0.63
CA LEU A 149 -5.67 -8.37 0.50
C LEU A 149 -5.50 -9.05 1.86
N ALA A 150 -5.49 -10.37 1.89
CA ALA A 150 -5.44 -11.11 3.14
C ALA A 150 -4.53 -12.32 2.98
N LEU A 151 -3.60 -12.52 3.91
CA LEU A 151 -2.74 -13.69 3.90
C LEU A 151 -3.58 -14.91 4.29
N HIS A 152 -3.66 -15.89 3.39
CA HIS A 152 -4.42 -17.13 3.58
C HIS A 152 -3.53 -18.26 4.09
N GLU A 153 -2.40 -18.50 3.43
CA GLU A 153 -1.46 -19.56 3.78
C GLU A 153 -0.02 -19.09 3.59
N ALA A 154 0.89 -19.67 4.36
CA ALA A 154 2.32 -19.50 4.17
C ALA A 154 3.05 -20.82 4.46
N SER A 155 4.00 -21.17 3.60
CA SER A 155 4.88 -22.32 3.78
C SER A 155 6.33 -21.91 3.52
N PHE A 156 7.26 -22.56 4.22
CA PHE A 156 8.68 -22.31 4.05
C PHE A 156 9.48 -23.60 4.06
N ASN A 157 10.20 -23.85 2.99
CA ASN A 157 11.10 -24.99 2.87
C ASN A 157 12.53 -24.54 3.24
N ARG A 158 13.01 -24.97 4.40
CA ARG A 158 14.33 -24.61 4.93
C ARG A 158 15.50 -25.16 4.12
N ASP A 159 15.32 -26.30 3.47
CA ASP A 159 16.38 -26.97 2.70
C ASP A 159 16.65 -26.23 1.38
N THR A 160 15.60 -25.66 0.77
CA THR A 160 15.69 -24.95 -0.51
C THR A 160 15.68 -23.42 -0.37
N GLY A 161 15.33 -22.90 0.82
CA GLY A 161 15.14 -21.47 1.06
C GLY A 161 13.92 -20.89 0.35
N LYS A 162 12.99 -21.73 -0.13
CA LYS A 162 11.80 -21.28 -0.87
C LYS A 162 10.63 -21.03 0.07
N ALA A 163 10.03 -19.85 -0.08
CA ALA A 163 8.80 -19.45 0.57
C ALA A 163 7.64 -19.47 -0.43
N GLU A 164 6.47 -19.89 0.03
CA GLU A 164 5.21 -19.76 -0.70
C GLU A 164 4.22 -19.03 0.21
N ILE A 165 3.58 -17.99 -0.31
CA ILE A 165 2.62 -17.17 0.43
C ILE A 165 1.40 -16.97 -0.46
N SER A 166 0.25 -17.41 0.02
CA SER A 166 -1.05 -17.26 -0.63
C SER A 166 -1.76 -16.05 -0.02
N VAL A 167 -2.21 -15.13 -0.87
CA VAL A 167 -2.75 -13.80 -0.54
C VAL A 167 -3.99 -13.43 -1.34
#